data_AF-A0A6G6WRE6-F1
#
_entry.id   AF-A0A6G6WRE6-F1
#
_cell.length_a   1.000
_cell.length_b   1.000
_cell.length_c   1.000
_cell.angle_alpha   90.00
_cell.angle_beta   90.00
_cell.angle_gamma   90.00
#
_symmetry.space_group_name_H-M   'P 1'
#
loop_
_entity.id
_entity.type
_entity.pdbx_description
1 polymer ?
#
loop_
_entity_poly.entity_id
_entity_poly.type
_entity_poly.pdbx_seq_one_letter_code
_entity_poly.pdbx_strand_id
1 'polypeptide(L)'
;MVDRSLCAVKSKGDIIVDGPFAKNPVFLSSLAGLRPQQNVLASQLRDGTTQGAMVLALMGEDDKLPELALSLDRIAPEAPAMIADYAEKWRRLAEQAG
;
A
#
# COMPACT_ATOMS: atom_id res chain seq x y z
N MET A 1 4.25 -10.26 5.75
CA MET A 1 5.21 -9.25 6.25
C MET A 1 4.62 -7.83 6.22
N VAL A 2 4.23 -7.28 5.06
CA VAL A 2 3.66 -5.91 4.96
C VAL A 2 2.38 -5.74 5.78
N ASP A 3 1.46 -6.71 5.73
CA ASP A 3 0.25 -6.70 6.56
C ASP A 3 0.55 -6.55 8.06
N ARG A 4 1.55 -7.25 8.59
CA ARG A 4 1.96 -7.13 9.99
C ARG A 4 2.44 -5.70 10.32
N SER A 5 3.24 -5.10 9.44
CA SER A 5 3.72 -3.72 9.62
C SER A 5 2.57 -2.72 9.64
N LEU A 6 1.58 -2.89 8.76
CA LEU A 6 0.38 -2.05 8.72
C LEU A 6 -0.48 -2.20 9.99
N CYS A 7 -0.58 -3.42 10.54
CA CYS A 7 -1.22 -3.65 11.84
C CYS A 7 -0.48 -2.95 12.98
N ALA A 8 0.85 -3.00 13.00
CA ALA A 8 1.67 -2.38 14.05
C ALA A 8 1.47 -0.87 14.13
N VAL A 9 1.32 -0.20 12.98
CA VAL A 9 1.04 1.24 12.90
C VAL A 9 -0.46 1.57 12.97
N LYS A 10 -1.32 0.57 13.19
CA LYS A 10 -2.79 0.71 13.24
C LYS A 10 -3.36 1.45 12.02
N SER A 11 -2.84 1.14 10.82
CA SER A 11 -3.33 1.73 9.57
C SER A 11 -4.82 1.42 9.35
N LYS A 12 -5.58 2.44 8.93
CA LYS A 12 -7.05 2.35 8.69
C LYS A 12 -7.53 3.00 7.39
N GLY A 13 -6.75 3.91 6.80
CA GLY A 13 -7.13 4.61 5.57
C GLY A 13 -6.82 3.82 4.30
N ASP A 14 -6.89 4.47 3.15
CA ASP A 14 -6.45 3.85 1.91
C ASP A 14 -4.96 3.53 1.94
N ILE A 15 -4.59 2.41 1.32
CA ILE A 15 -3.21 1.94 1.21
C ILE A 15 -2.77 2.18 -0.24
N ILE A 16 -1.91 3.17 -0.44
CA ILE A 16 -1.29 3.44 -1.73
C ILE A 16 0.05 2.69 -1.80
N VAL A 17 0.20 1.81 -2.77
CA VAL A 17 1.45 1.11 -3.08
C VAL A 17 2.13 1.84 -4.22
N ASP A 18 3.38 2.26 -4.00
CA ASP A 18 4.20 2.95 -4.99
C ASP A 18 5.47 2.15 -5.34
N GLY A 19 6.15 2.57 -6.42
CA GLY A 19 7.39 1.97 -6.90
C GLY A 19 7.18 0.63 -7.61
N PRO A 20 8.23 -0.21 -7.74
CA PRO A 20 8.18 -1.40 -8.60
C PRO A 20 7.15 -2.45 -8.15
N PHE A 21 6.80 -2.50 -6.85
CA PHE A 21 5.79 -3.42 -6.33
C PHE A 21 4.35 -3.02 -6.67
N ALA A 22 4.10 -1.77 -7.07
CA ALA A 22 2.80 -1.33 -7.59
C ALA A 22 2.42 -2.02 -8.92
N LYS A 23 3.34 -2.78 -9.54
CA LYS A 23 3.10 -3.58 -10.74
C LYS A 23 3.05 -5.08 -10.48
N ASN A 24 3.13 -5.51 -9.22
CA ASN A 24 3.11 -6.93 -8.87
C ASN A 24 1.68 -7.37 -8.51
N PRO A 25 0.95 -8.03 -9.43
CA PRO A 25 -0.46 -8.37 -9.21
C PRO A 25 -0.66 -9.36 -8.05
N VAL A 26 0.26 -10.31 -7.86
CA VAL A 26 0.18 -11.29 -6.78
C VAL A 26 0.30 -10.61 -5.42
N PHE A 27 1.26 -9.70 -5.27
CA PHE A 27 1.44 -8.92 -4.06
C PHE A 27 0.22 -8.05 -3.75
N LEU A 28 -0.24 -7.28 -4.74
CA LEU A 28 -1.36 -6.35 -4.59
C LEU A 28 -2.66 -7.07 -4.23
N SER A 29 -2.97 -8.14 -4.95
CA SER A 29 -4.16 -8.96 -4.72
C SER A 29 -4.12 -9.62 -3.34
N SER A 30 -2.95 -10.15 -2.93
CA SER A 30 -2.77 -10.73 -1.59
C SER A 30 -2.96 -9.68 -0.49
N LEU A 31 -2.41 -8.48 -0.66
CA LEU A 31 -2.57 -7.39 0.30
C LEU A 31 -4.03 -6.93 0.39
N ALA A 32 -4.73 -6.81 -0.74
CA ALA A 32 -6.15 -6.48 -0.77
C ALA A 32 -7.00 -7.56 -0.07
N GLY A 33 -6.71 -8.84 -0.29
CA GLY A 33 -7.38 -9.95 0.41
C GLY A 33 -7.16 -9.95 1.92
N LEU A 34 -5.97 -9.54 2.39
CA LEU A 34 -5.67 -9.39 3.82
C LEU A 34 -6.23 -8.11 4.44
N ARG A 35 -6.70 -7.16 3.62
CA ARG A 35 -7.17 -5.83 4.04
C ARG A 35 -8.59 -5.54 3.54
N PRO A 36 -9.59 -6.38 3.86
CA PRO A 36 -10.95 -6.24 3.32
C PRO A 36 -11.65 -4.93 3.69
N GLN A 37 -11.16 -4.20 4.71
CA GLN A 37 -11.73 -2.96 5.21
C GLN A 37 -11.02 -1.69 4.67
N GLN A 38 -9.93 -1.84 3.92
CA GLN A 38 -9.15 -0.73 3.37
C GLN A 38 -9.10 -0.85 1.85
N ASN A 39 -9.11 0.27 1.13
CA ASN A 39 -8.85 0.22 -0.31
C ASN A 39 -7.35 0.07 -0.53
N VAL A 40 -6.95 -0.91 -1.34
CA VAL A 40 -5.58 -1.00 -1.85
C VAL A 40 -5.54 -0.37 -3.23
N LEU A 41 -4.66 0.60 -3.40
CA LEU A 41 -4.50 1.40 -4.60
C LEU A 41 -3.06 1.24 -5.10
N ALA A 42 -2.89 0.99 -6.40
CA ALA A 42 -1.58 0.96 -7.03
C ALA A 42 -1.30 2.30 -7.73
N SER A 43 -0.20 2.94 -7.35
CA SER A 43 0.30 4.14 -8.02
C SER A 43 0.84 3.78 -9.41
N GLN A 44 0.43 4.56 -10.41
CA GLN A 44 1.01 4.47 -11.76
C GLN A 44 2.31 5.28 -11.91
N LEU A 45 2.76 5.94 -10.85
CA LEU A 45 3.99 6.70 -10.87
C LEU A 45 5.20 5.75 -10.89
N ARG A 46 6.18 6.11 -11.70
CA ARG A 46 7.48 5.44 -11.69
C ARG A 46 8.38 5.95 -10.57
N ASP A 47 8.32 7.26 -10.32
CA ASP A 47 9.24 7.99 -9.45
C ASP A 47 8.46 8.88 -8.45
N GLY A 48 7.62 8.28 -7.60
CA GLY A 48 6.79 9.03 -6.64
C GLY A 48 7.60 9.88 -5.65
N THR A 49 8.84 9.49 -5.35
CA THR A 49 9.75 10.30 -4.53
C THR A 49 10.14 11.61 -5.22
N THR A 50 10.49 11.55 -6.51
CA THR A 50 10.82 12.76 -7.30
C THR A 50 9.62 13.68 -7.41
N GLN A 51 8.43 13.12 -7.58
CA GLN A 51 7.19 13.89 -7.63
C GLN A 51 6.87 14.55 -6.29
N GLY A 52 7.09 13.86 -5.16
CA GLY A 52 6.98 14.46 -3.83
C GLY A 52 7.94 15.64 -3.62
N ALA A 53 9.18 15.52 -4.08
CA ALA A 53 10.15 16.63 -4.05
C ALA A 53 9.70 17.81 -4.93
N MET A 54 9.09 17.53 -6.09
CA MET A 54 8.51 18.56 -6.94
C MET A 54 7.36 19.29 -6.25
N VAL A 55 6.46 18.58 -5.55
CA VAL A 55 5.37 19.21 -4.77
C VAL A 55 5.95 20.20 -3.76
N LEU A 56 7.00 19.81 -3.02
CA LEU A 56 7.67 20.71 -2.07
C LEU A 56 8.30 21.93 -2.76
N ALA A 57 8.93 21.76 -3.93
CA ALA A 57 9.52 22.86 -4.69
C ALA A 57 8.49 23.82 -5.29
N LEU A 58 7.25 23.35 -5.48
CA LEU A 58 6.12 24.13 -6.00
C LEU A 58 5.26 24.77 -4.91
N MET A 59 5.53 24.51 -3.62
CA MET A 59 4.84 25.19 -2.52
C MET A 59 5.24 26.66 -2.50
N GLY A 60 4.26 27.54 -2.68
CA GLY A 60 4.41 28.99 -2.57
C GLY A 60 4.31 29.48 -1.11
N GLU A 61 4.49 30.78 -0.92
CA GLU A 61 4.34 31.45 0.39
C GLU A 61 2.88 31.56 0.84
N ASP A 62 1.93 31.21 -0.02
CA ASP A 62 0.48 31.34 0.20
C ASP A 62 -0.14 30.14 0.94
N ASP A 63 0.68 29.30 1.58
CA ASP A 63 0.30 28.09 2.35
C ASP A 63 -0.56 27.08 1.55
N LYS A 64 -0.61 27.21 0.23
CA LYS A 64 -1.36 26.32 -0.64
C LYS A 64 -0.48 25.19 -1.12
N LEU A 65 -0.93 23.96 -0.87
CA LEU A 65 -0.35 22.78 -1.48
C LEU A 65 -0.69 22.77 -2.97
N PRO A 66 0.30 22.58 -3.86
CA PRO A 66 0.02 22.44 -5.28
C PRO A 66 -0.80 21.16 -5.52
N GLU A 67 -1.87 21.28 -6.30
CA GLU A 67 -2.69 20.12 -6.69
C GLU A 67 -1.99 19.34 -7.80
N LEU A 68 -1.74 18.07 -7.55
CA LEU A 68 -1.13 17.17 -8.51
C LEU A 68 -1.96 15.90 -8.63
N ALA A 69 -2.45 15.63 -9.84
CA ALA A 69 -3.25 14.44 -10.09
C ALA A 69 -2.40 13.17 -9.95
N LEU A 70 -2.82 12.28 -9.05
CA LEU A 70 -2.26 10.94 -8.90
C LEU A 70 -3.14 9.95 -9.66
N SER A 71 -2.55 9.24 -10.61
CA SER A 71 -3.22 8.13 -11.29
C SER A 71 -3.08 6.87 -10.43
N LEU A 72 -4.22 6.37 -9.95
CA LEU A 72 -4.31 5.25 -9.03
C LEU A 72 -5.24 4.18 -9.59
N ASP A 73 -4.78 2.93 -9.61
CA ASP A 73 -5.63 1.79 -9.93
C ASP A 73 -6.13 1.14 -8.65
N ARG A 74 -7.45 0.96 -8.56
CA ARG A 74 -8.05 0.22 -7.45
C ARG A 74 -7.82 -1.27 -7.64
N ILE A 75 -7.30 -1.92 -6.60
CA ILE A 75 -7.01 -3.35 -6.62
C ILE A 75 -8.20 -4.13 -6.07
N ALA A 76 -8.66 -5.11 -6.83
CA ALA A 76 -9.65 -6.08 -6.38
C ALA A 76 -9.01 -7.15 -5.48
N PRO A 77 -9.69 -7.58 -4.40
CA PRO A 77 -9.20 -8.63 -3.51
C PRO A 77 -9.40 -10.02 -4.14
N GLU A 78 -8.71 -10.29 -5.24
CA GLU A 78 -8.85 -11.54 -6.00
C GLU A 78 -8.03 -12.70 -5.42
N ALA A 79 -7.32 -12.48 -4.32
CA ALA A 79 -6.53 -13.50 -3.68
C ALA A 79 -7.43 -14.63 -3.15
N PRO A 80 -6.96 -15.89 -3.19
CA PRO A 80 -7.69 -17.00 -2.59
C PRO A 80 -8.04 -16.73 -1.13
N ALA A 81 -9.26 -17.09 -0.71
CA ALA A 81 -9.72 -16.88 0.68
C ALA A 81 -8.75 -17.46 1.74
N MET A 82 -8.03 -18.53 1.39
CA MET A 82 -7.00 -19.16 2.22
C MET A 82 -5.79 -18.24 2.54
N ILE A 83 -5.65 -17.08 1.90
CA ILE A 83 -4.54 -16.16 2.17
C ILE A 83 -4.55 -15.65 3.61
N ALA A 84 -5.73 -15.47 4.20
CA ALA A 84 -5.89 -15.08 5.60
C ALA A 84 -5.37 -16.18 6.53
N ASP A 85 -5.81 -17.42 6.32
CA ASP A 85 -5.35 -18.59 7.09
C ASP A 85 -3.83 -18.78 6.97
N TYR A 86 -3.30 -18.62 5.76
CA TYR A 86 -1.87 -18.67 5.51
C TYR A 86 -1.12 -17.59 6.29
N ALA A 87 -1.61 -16.34 6.28
CA ALA A 87 -0.99 -15.23 6.99
C ALA A 87 -1.01 -15.41 8.51
N GLU A 88 -2.05 -16.02 9.07
CA GLU A 88 -2.07 -16.40 10.49
C GLU A 88 -1.07 -17.50 10.81
N LYS A 89 -1.03 -18.58 10.02
CA LYS A 89 -0.08 -19.67 10.20
C LYS A 89 1.35 -19.16 10.13
N TRP A 90 1.65 -18.31 9.15
CA TRP A 90 2.95 -17.68 9.00
C TRP A 90 3.33 -16.83 10.23
N ARG A 91 2.40 -16.03 10.77
CA ARG A 91 2.64 -15.22 11.97
C ARG A 91 3.03 -16.08 13.18
N ARG A 92 2.28 -17.15 13.45
CA ARG A 92 2.58 -18.07 14.56
C ARG A 92 3.97 -18.69 14.44
N LEU A 93 4.35 -19.11 13.22
CA LEU A 93 5.68 -19.68 12.97
C LEU A 93 6.80 -18.64 13.14
N ALA A 94 6.58 -17.41 12.68
CA ALA A 94 7.55 -16.33 12.83
C ALA A 94 7.78 -15.93 14.29
N GLU A 95 6.76 -16.04 15.14
CA GLU A 95 6.86 -15.79 16.59
C GLU A 95 7.60 -16.92 17.33
N GLN A 96 7.50 -18.15 16.86
CA GLN A 96 8.19 -19.31 17.45
C GLN A 96 9.68 -19.41 17.06
N ALA A 97 10.08 -18.73 15.98
CA ALA A 97 11.43 -18.74 15.46
C ALA A 97 12.32 -17.59 16.00
N GLY A 98 11.76 -16.70 16.82
CA GLY A 98 12.46 -15.60 17.49
C GLY A 98 12.58 -15.83 18.98
#